data_AF-A0A8D8L7W0-F1
#
_entry.id   AF-A0A8D8L7W0-F1
#
_cell.length_a   1.000
_cell.length_b   1.000
_cell.length_c   1.000
_cell.angle_alpha   90.00
_cell.angle_beta   90.00
_cell.angle_gamma   90.00
#
_symmetry.space_group_name_H-M   'P 1'
#
loop_
_entity.id
_entity.type
_entity.pdbx_description
1 polymer ?
#
loop_
_entity_poly.entity_id
_entity_poly.type
_entity_poly.pdbx_seq_one_letter_code
_entity_poly.pdbx_strand_id
1 'polypeptide(L)'
;MKDQTIPLLKMPYLKNFVICCTNCVVAFSVYSLCLWFPQIMDQVLLDTSTNGSVACNILQSNNSNQHKDNPQCNETIQTETFLYTILLGAIGMFCSLVLSFILRRFSSKPVMIITLAIAGTAGILLQFITNSYAVAMLFSVEIMFCAMGVTLINATAVSLFPTHVKGMATSLINMMGRFGCFVFATIMGALVAQNCPVTFYVLSGSLFLCSALSCFLP
;
A
#
# COMPACT_ATOMS: atom_id res chain seq x y z
N MET A 1 -10.14 22.61 -24.11
CA MET A 1 -9.55 21.83 -23.00
C MET A 1 -9.73 22.50 -21.64
N LYS A 2 -9.54 23.82 -21.50
CA LYS A 2 -9.77 24.55 -20.22
C LYS A 2 -11.20 24.42 -19.69
N ASP A 3 -12.21 24.35 -20.57
CA ASP A 3 -13.63 24.27 -20.17
C ASP A 3 -14.02 22.96 -19.46
N GLN A 4 -13.21 21.91 -19.57
CA GLN A 4 -13.49 20.61 -18.95
C GLN A 4 -12.91 20.48 -17.53
N THR A 5 -11.86 21.25 -17.20
CA THR A 5 -11.19 21.21 -15.88
C THR A 5 -11.73 22.26 -14.91
N ILE A 6 -12.29 23.36 -15.42
CA ILE A 6 -12.92 24.43 -14.61
C ILE A 6 -14.05 23.91 -13.69
N PRO A 7 -14.93 22.96 -14.11
CA PRO A 7 -15.96 22.41 -13.24
C PRO A 7 -15.42 21.62 -12.05
N LEU A 8 -14.27 20.94 -12.20
CA LEU A 8 -13.59 20.22 -11.12
C LEU A 8 -13.00 21.18 -10.07
N LEU A 9 -12.57 22.37 -10.50
CA LEU A 9 -11.97 23.39 -9.64
C LEU A 9 -12.99 24.27 -8.92
N LYS A 10 -14.30 24.05 -9.13
CA LYS A 10 -15.35 24.81 -8.46
C LYS A 10 -15.57 24.28 -7.04
N MET A 11 -15.41 25.14 -6.04
CA MET A 11 -15.84 24.89 -4.65
C MET A 11 -17.35 24.55 -4.68
N PRO A 12 -17.85 23.41 -4.14
CA PRO A 12 -17.27 22.48 -3.14
C PRO A 12 -16.60 21.19 -3.66
N TYR A 13 -16.65 20.91 -4.97
CA TYR A 13 -16.12 19.65 -5.55
C TYR A 13 -14.59 19.53 -5.47
N LEU A 14 -13.89 20.66 -5.40
CA LEU A 14 -12.43 20.70 -5.24
C LEU A 14 -11.96 20.02 -3.93
N LYS A 15 -12.68 20.20 -2.81
CA LYS A 15 -12.31 19.57 -1.53
C LYS A 15 -12.34 18.05 -1.63
N ASN A 16 -13.42 17.52 -2.21
CA ASN A 16 -13.59 16.09 -2.45
C ASN A 16 -12.52 15.54 -3.39
N PHE A 17 -12.21 16.29 -4.46
CA PHE A 17 -11.15 15.94 -5.39
C PHE A 17 -9.78 15.83 -4.71
N VAL A 18 -9.41 16.82 -3.89
CA VAL A 18 -8.14 16.80 -3.15
C VAL A 18 -8.07 15.60 -2.20
N ILE A 19 -9.14 15.30 -1.46
CA ILE A 19 -9.16 14.14 -0.55
C ILE A 19 -9.00 12.83 -1.34
N CYS A 20 -9.72 12.66 -2.46
CA CYS A 20 -9.55 11.49 -3.32
C CYS A 20 -8.12 11.37 -3.87
N CYS A 21 -7.50 12.49 -4.27
CA CYS A 21 -6.11 12.52 -4.71
C CYS A 21 -5.15 12.09 -3.59
N THR A 22 -5.28 12.65 -2.39
CA THR A 22 -4.43 12.29 -1.24
C THR A 22 -4.56 10.80 -0.90
N ASN A 23 -5.80 10.29 -0.82
CA ASN A 23 -6.03 8.87 -0.57
C ASN A 23 -5.43 7.97 -1.65
N CYS A 24 -5.51 8.39 -2.91
CA CYS A 24 -4.94 7.65 -4.03
C CYS A 24 -3.41 7.63 -3.97
N VAL A 25 -2.77 8.78 -3.68
CA VAL A 25 -1.31 8.88 -3.50
C VAL A 25 -0.82 7.97 -2.40
N VAL A 26 -1.46 7.98 -1.23
CA VAL A 26 -1.05 7.12 -0.11
C VAL A 26 -1.25 5.65 -0.46
N ALA A 27 -2.41 5.27 -1.00
CA ALA A 27 -2.68 3.87 -1.36
C ALA A 27 -1.71 3.33 -2.42
N PHE A 28 -1.37 4.13 -3.44
CA PHE A 28 -0.36 3.74 -4.43
C PHE A 28 1.06 3.70 -3.86
N SER A 29 1.39 4.58 -2.93
CA SER A 29 2.70 4.59 -2.26
C SER A 29 2.90 3.31 -1.46
N VAL A 30 1.92 2.92 -0.65
CA VAL A 30 1.96 1.65 0.11
C VAL A 30 1.91 0.45 -0.83
N TYR A 31 1.13 0.49 -1.91
CA TYR A 31 1.14 -0.57 -2.92
C TYR A 31 2.53 -0.75 -3.58
N SER A 32 3.30 0.33 -3.73
CA SER A 32 4.67 0.29 -4.25
C SER A 32 5.63 -0.51 -3.38
N LEU A 33 5.30 -0.77 -2.11
CA LEU A 33 6.07 -1.66 -1.24
C LEU A 33 6.21 -3.07 -1.82
N CYS A 34 5.30 -3.49 -2.70
CA CYS A 34 5.38 -4.76 -3.41
C CYS A 34 6.69 -4.91 -4.23
N LEU A 35 7.26 -3.81 -4.72
CA LEU A 35 8.55 -3.84 -5.42
C LEU A 35 9.72 -4.18 -4.48
N TRP A 36 9.60 -3.78 -3.21
CA TRP A 36 10.61 -4.02 -2.18
C TRP A 36 10.36 -5.32 -1.42
N PHE A 37 9.17 -5.91 -1.53
CA PHE A 37 8.79 -7.14 -0.85
C PHE A 37 9.76 -8.31 -1.11
N PRO A 38 10.18 -8.62 -2.35
CA PRO A 38 11.13 -9.71 -2.58
C PRO A 38 12.48 -9.50 -1.89
N GLN A 39 12.97 -8.26 -1.89
CA GLN A 39 14.25 -7.91 -1.23
C GLN A 39 14.14 -8.00 0.29
N ILE A 40 13.02 -7.55 0.86
CA ILE A 40 12.75 -7.66 2.30
C ILE A 40 12.64 -9.13 2.71
N MET A 41 11.93 -9.95 1.93
CA MET A 41 11.77 -11.38 2.22
C MET A 41 13.08 -12.15 2.12
N ASP A 42 13.91 -11.87 1.11
CA ASP A 42 15.24 -12.47 0.96
C ASP A 42 16.11 -12.23 2.20
N GLN A 43 16.14 -10.98 2.70
CA GLN A 43 16.88 -10.62 3.91
C GLN A 43 16.31 -11.27 5.17
N VAL A 44 14.99 -11.40 5.29
CA VAL A 44 14.31 -12.03 6.43
C VAL A 44 14.48 -13.56 6.45
N LEU A 45 14.65 -14.20 5.29
CA LEU A 45 14.88 -15.64 5.16
C LEU A 45 16.35 -16.03 5.43
N LEU A 46 17.30 -15.15 5.13
CA LEU A 46 18.74 -15.38 5.35
C LEU A 46 19.15 -15.25 6.83
N ASP A 47 18.40 -14.49 7.64
CA ASP A 47 18.74 -14.26 9.05
C ASP A 47 18.24 -15.41 9.94
N THR A 48 19.05 -16.48 10.05
CA THR A 48 18.83 -17.63 10.95
C THR A 48 19.39 -17.35 12.36
N SER A 49 19.52 -16.09 12.77
CA SER A 49 20.05 -15.76 14.10
C SER A 49 18.97 -15.97 15.18
N THR A 50 19.34 -16.73 16.20
CA THR A 50 18.48 -17.36 17.22
C THR A 50 17.80 -16.39 18.21
N ASN A 51 17.75 -15.10 17.88
CA ASN A 51 17.20 -14.06 18.74
C ASN A 51 16.20 -13.26 17.89
N GLY A 52 14.91 -13.59 18.00
CA GLY A 52 13.82 -12.98 17.24
C GLY A 52 13.83 -11.46 17.30
N SER A 53 14.55 -10.85 16.37
CA SER A 53 14.67 -9.41 16.22
C SER A 53 13.54 -8.91 15.33
N VAL A 54 12.99 -7.75 15.69
CA VAL A 54 11.93 -7.07 14.94
C VAL A 54 12.36 -6.95 13.47
N ALA A 55 11.43 -7.08 12.51
CA ALA A 55 11.69 -7.04 11.07
C ALA A 55 12.63 -5.89 10.63
N CYS A 56 12.56 -4.74 11.31
CA CYS A 56 13.43 -3.59 11.07
C CYS A 56 14.90 -3.74 11.51
N ASN A 57 15.19 -4.53 12.56
CA ASN A 57 16.58 -4.77 12.97
C ASN A 57 17.33 -5.62 11.94
N ILE A 58 16.63 -6.56 11.31
CA ILE A 58 17.16 -7.39 10.22
C ILE A 58 17.52 -6.49 9.03
N LEU A 59 16.59 -5.62 8.62
CA LEU A 59 16.77 -4.65 7.53
C LEU A 59 17.92 -3.66 7.81
N GLN A 60 18.09 -3.20 9.05
CA GLN A 60 19.14 -2.22 9.41
C GLN A 60 20.53 -2.85 9.59
N SER A 61 20.59 -4.08 10.12
CA SER A 61 21.84 -4.82 10.33
C SER A 61 22.54 -5.14 9.00
N ASN A 62 21.77 -5.52 7.97
CA ASN A 62 22.34 -5.96 6.69
C ASN A 62 22.86 -4.79 5.82
N ASN A 63 22.17 -3.65 5.83
CA ASN A 63 22.62 -2.43 5.13
C ASN A 63 23.97 -1.89 5.68
N SER A 64 24.28 -2.14 6.95
CA SER A 64 25.55 -1.75 7.57
C SER A 64 26.72 -2.66 7.14
N ASN A 65 26.42 -3.89 6.72
CA ASN A 65 27.41 -4.91 6.33
C ASN A 65 27.65 -4.98 4.81
N GLN A 66 26.86 -4.28 3.98
CA GLN A 66 27.05 -4.23 2.52
C GLN A 66 28.36 -3.54 2.06
N HIS A 67 29.23 -3.10 2.97
CA HIS A 67 30.56 -2.60 2.61
C HIS A 67 31.70 -3.62 2.71
N LYS A 68 31.42 -4.90 3.02
CA LYS A 68 32.43 -5.97 3.01
C LYS A 68 31.94 -7.25 2.34
N ASP A 69 32.53 -7.49 1.17
CA ASP A 69 32.86 -8.77 0.54
C ASP A 69 31.79 -9.83 0.22
N ASN A 70 31.85 -10.18 -1.07
CA ASN A 70 31.61 -11.48 -1.72
C ASN A 70 30.20 -11.77 -2.29
N PRO A 71 30.06 -11.92 -3.64
CA PRO A 71 28.85 -12.36 -4.28
C PRO A 71 28.82 -13.90 -4.30
N GLN A 72 28.35 -14.53 -3.23
CA GLN A 72 27.82 -15.89 -3.34
C GLN A 72 26.32 -15.80 -3.61
N CYS A 73 25.96 -15.68 -4.89
CA CYS A 73 24.62 -16.01 -5.37
C CYS A 73 24.40 -17.51 -5.19
N ASN A 74 23.89 -17.91 -4.03
CA ASN A 74 23.27 -19.22 -3.90
C ASN A 74 21.83 -19.08 -4.40
N GLU A 75 21.63 -19.28 -5.71
CA GLU A 75 20.32 -19.38 -6.34
C GLU A 75 19.58 -20.61 -5.80
N THR A 76 18.97 -20.48 -4.64
CA THR A 76 17.90 -21.37 -4.20
C THR A 76 16.80 -20.49 -3.64
N ILE A 77 16.14 -19.74 -4.54
CA ILE A 77 14.78 -19.26 -4.26
C ILE A 77 13.98 -20.52 -3.94
N GLN A 78 13.70 -20.75 -2.65
CA GLN A 78 12.95 -21.90 -2.18
C GLN A 78 11.63 -21.96 -2.96
N THR A 79 11.38 -23.10 -3.60
CA THR A 79 10.14 -23.41 -4.33
C THR A 79 8.88 -23.11 -3.50
N GLU A 80 9.02 -23.17 -2.17
CA GLU A 80 8.04 -22.75 -1.18
C GLU A 80 7.64 -21.28 -1.31
N THR A 81 8.57 -20.33 -1.43
CA THR A 81 8.28 -18.88 -1.58
C THR A 81 7.48 -18.59 -2.85
N PHE A 82 7.75 -19.33 -3.92
CA PHE A 82 6.99 -19.24 -5.17
C PHE A 82 5.56 -19.78 -4.99
N LEU A 83 5.39 -20.93 -4.34
CA LEU A 83 4.07 -21.49 -4.01
C LEU A 83 3.27 -20.57 -3.07
N TYR A 84 3.92 -19.96 -2.09
CA TYR A 84 3.29 -18.97 -1.22
C TYR A 84 2.82 -17.75 -2.00
N THR A 85 3.61 -17.22 -2.93
CA THR A 85 3.21 -16.08 -3.77
C THR A 85 2.02 -16.41 -4.66
N ILE A 86 1.96 -17.63 -5.21
CA ILE A 86 0.80 -18.11 -5.97
C ILE A 86 -0.43 -18.23 -5.07
N LEU A 87 -0.30 -18.83 -3.88
CA LEU A 87 -1.41 -18.98 -2.93
C LEU A 87 -1.94 -17.63 -2.49
N LEU A 88 -1.04 -16.69 -2.23
CA LEU A 88 -1.36 -15.33 -1.85
C LEU A 88 -2.09 -14.58 -2.97
N GLY A 89 -1.66 -14.77 -4.23
CA GLY A 89 -2.37 -14.27 -5.40
C GLY A 89 -3.77 -14.87 -5.55
N ALA A 90 -3.93 -16.17 -5.27
CA ALA A 90 -5.23 -16.85 -5.27
C ALA A 90 -6.17 -16.31 -4.17
N ILE A 91 -5.63 -16.08 -2.96
CA ILE A 91 -6.37 -15.43 -1.87
C ILE A 91 -6.75 -14.00 -2.27
N GLY A 92 -5.84 -13.25 -2.89
CA GLY A 92 -6.11 -11.91 -3.42
C GLY A 92 -7.25 -11.90 -4.44
N MET A 93 -7.27 -12.87 -5.38
CA MET A 93 -8.39 -13.04 -6.31
C MET A 93 -9.70 -13.30 -5.57
N PHE A 94 -9.70 -14.22 -4.60
CA PHE A 94 -10.87 -14.50 -3.79
C PHE A 94 -11.36 -13.26 -3.02
N CYS A 95 -10.45 -12.50 -2.37
CA CYS A 95 -10.77 -11.27 -1.67
C CYS A 95 -11.36 -10.19 -2.60
N SER A 96 -10.84 -10.07 -3.84
CA SER A 96 -11.37 -9.12 -4.82
C SER A 96 -12.79 -9.50 -5.31
N LEU A 97 -13.09 -10.79 -5.44
CA LEU A 97 -14.44 -11.30 -5.73
C LEU A 97 -15.41 -10.99 -4.58
N VAL A 98 -14.98 -11.28 -3.34
CA VAL A 98 -15.77 -10.97 -2.14
C VAL A 98 -16.05 -9.47 -2.04
N LEU A 99 -15.06 -8.61 -2.30
CA LEU A 99 -15.24 -7.17 -2.33
C LEU A 99 -16.25 -6.74 -3.39
N SER A 100 -16.17 -7.31 -4.60
CA SER A 100 -17.13 -7.03 -5.67
C SER A 100 -18.56 -7.37 -5.25
N PHE A 101 -18.73 -8.47 -4.52
CA PHE A 101 -20.03 -8.85 -3.94
C PHE A 101 -20.47 -7.89 -2.83
N ILE A 102 -19.56 -7.50 -1.94
CA ILE A 102 -19.84 -6.52 -0.88
C ILE A 102 -20.26 -5.17 -1.48
N LEU A 103 -19.58 -4.70 -2.53
CA LEU A 103 -19.90 -3.46 -3.23
C LEU A 103 -21.24 -3.51 -3.98
N ARG A 104 -21.73 -4.70 -4.31
CA ARG A 104 -23.08 -4.87 -4.83
C ARG A 104 -24.15 -4.63 -3.76
N ARG A 105 -23.81 -4.88 -2.48
CA ARG A 105 -24.75 -4.79 -1.35
C ARG A 105 -24.59 -3.50 -0.53
N PHE A 106 -23.37 -2.98 -0.40
CA PHE A 106 -22.98 -1.84 0.40
C PHE A 106 -22.44 -0.70 -0.48
N SER A 107 -22.56 0.54 0.00
CA SER A 107 -21.95 1.70 -0.66
C SER A 107 -20.42 1.63 -0.59
N SER A 108 -19.74 2.19 -1.59
CA SER A 108 -18.27 2.14 -1.69
C SER A 108 -17.54 2.85 -0.54
N LYS A 109 -18.16 3.85 0.08
CA LYS A 109 -17.56 4.68 1.15
C LYS A 109 -17.22 3.92 2.44
N PRO A 110 -18.18 3.27 3.14
CA PRO A 110 -17.87 2.54 4.37
C PRO A 110 -16.89 1.40 4.11
N VAL A 111 -16.99 0.75 2.95
CA VAL A 111 -16.07 -0.32 2.55
C VAL A 111 -14.66 0.24 2.38
N MET A 112 -14.50 1.41 1.74
CA MET A 112 -13.20 2.09 1.59
C MET A 112 -12.55 2.40 2.95
N ILE A 113 -13.32 2.96 3.89
CA ILE A 113 -12.84 3.34 5.23
C ILE A 113 -12.34 2.10 5.98
N ILE A 114 -13.13 1.02 5.97
CA ILE A 114 -12.80 -0.24 6.63
C ILE A 114 -11.56 -0.88 5.99
N THR A 115 -11.50 -0.94 4.65
CA THR A 115 -10.36 -1.51 3.94
C THR A 115 -9.06 -0.75 4.23
N LEU A 116 -9.08 0.59 4.25
CA LEU A 116 -7.91 1.40 4.58
C LEU A 116 -7.51 1.26 6.06
N ALA A 117 -8.48 1.15 6.97
CA ALA A 117 -8.21 0.92 8.38
C ALA A 117 -7.55 -0.45 8.62
N ILE A 118 -8.03 -1.50 7.96
CA ILE A 118 -7.43 -2.85 8.04
C ILE A 118 -6.00 -2.83 7.51
N ALA A 119 -5.75 -2.18 6.37
CA ALA A 119 -4.39 -2.01 5.85
C ALA A 119 -3.47 -1.31 6.86
N GLY A 120 -3.93 -0.19 7.46
CA GLY A 120 -3.18 0.53 8.48
C GLY A 120 -2.89 -0.32 9.73
N THR A 121 -3.86 -1.12 10.19
CA THR A 121 -3.64 -2.02 11.33
C THR A 121 -2.63 -3.12 11.01
N ALA A 122 -2.63 -3.66 9.78
CA ALA A 122 -1.68 -4.68 9.36
C ALA A 122 -0.23 -4.12 9.36
N GLY A 123 -0.04 -2.89 8.89
CA GLY A 123 1.25 -2.21 8.91
C GLY A 123 1.77 -1.92 10.33
N ILE A 124 0.90 -1.54 11.28
CA ILE A 124 1.30 -1.39 12.69
C ILE A 124 1.67 -2.74 13.29
N LEU A 125 0.85 -3.78 13.02
CA LEU A 125 1.07 -5.11 13.59
C LEU A 125 2.38 -5.71 13.11
N LEU A 126 2.80 -5.39 11.88
CA LEU A 126 4.09 -5.78 11.31
C LEU A 126 5.27 -5.41 12.22
N GLN A 127 5.21 -4.27 12.90
CA GLN A 127 6.27 -3.76 13.78
C GLN A 127 6.42 -4.58 15.08
N PHE A 128 5.40 -5.33 15.49
CA PHE A 128 5.40 -6.10 16.73
C PHE A 128 5.70 -7.58 16.51
N ILE A 129 5.67 -8.05 15.25
CA ILE A 129 5.85 -9.46 14.93
C ILE A 129 7.31 -9.74 14.55
N THR A 130 7.85 -10.80 15.15
CA THR A 130 9.22 -11.29 14.93
C THR A 130 9.28 -12.55 14.07
N ASN A 131 8.13 -13.16 13.77
CA ASN A 131 8.07 -14.39 12.97
C ASN A 131 8.04 -14.07 11.47
N SER A 132 9.03 -14.57 10.73
CA SER A 132 9.20 -14.34 9.28
C SER A 132 7.96 -14.67 8.45
N TYR A 133 7.23 -15.74 8.78
CA TYR A 133 6.02 -16.14 8.06
C TYR A 133 4.87 -15.18 8.31
N ALA A 134 4.70 -14.73 9.56
CA ALA A 134 3.65 -13.79 9.92
C ALA A 134 3.93 -12.38 9.35
N VAL A 135 5.20 -11.96 9.27
CA VAL A 135 5.61 -10.72 8.59
C VAL A 135 5.24 -10.77 7.11
N ALA A 136 5.59 -11.87 6.41
CA ALA A 136 5.25 -12.05 5.00
C ALA A 136 3.74 -11.98 4.74
N MET A 137 2.95 -12.65 5.60
CA MET A 137 1.49 -12.66 5.49
C MET A 137 0.88 -11.27 5.73
N LEU A 138 1.36 -10.53 6.74
CA LEU A 138 0.86 -9.18 7.01
C LEU A 138 1.18 -8.19 5.90
N PHE A 139 2.42 -8.24 5.37
CA PHE A 139 2.84 -7.38 4.26
C PHE A 139 1.97 -7.62 3.02
N SER A 140 1.68 -8.88 2.77
CA SER A 140 0.81 -9.33 1.68
C SER A 140 -0.62 -8.81 1.82
N VAL A 141 -1.18 -8.91 3.03
CA VAL A 141 -2.50 -8.39 3.37
C VAL A 141 -2.51 -6.86 3.19
N GLU A 142 -1.50 -6.16 3.68
CA GLU A 142 -1.39 -4.70 3.54
C GLU A 142 -1.41 -4.27 2.06
N ILE A 143 -0.60 -4.90 1.21
CA ILE A 143 -0.54 -4.63 -0.24
C ILE A 143 -1.90 -4.89 -0.91
N MET A 144 -2.54 -6.03 -0.61
CA MET A 144 -3.83 -6.40 -1.19
C MET A 144 -4.94 -5.43 -0.81
N PHE A 145 -5.04 -5.08 0.48
CA PHE A 145 -6.03 -4.12 0.95
C PHE A 145 -5.78 -2.71 0.38
N CYS A 146 -4.52 -2.30 0.18
CA CYS A 146 -4.21 -1.03 -0.49
C CYS A 146 -4.64 -1.04 -1.97
N ALA A 147 -4.40 -2.14 -2.70
CA ALA A 147 -4.86 -2.29 -4.09
C ALA A 147 -6.39 -2.22 -4.21
N MET A 148 -7.09 -2.87 -3.27
CA MET A 148 -8.54 -2.76 -3.13
C MET A 148 -8.96 -1.32 -2.82
N GLY A 149 -8.24 -0.64 -1.92
CA GLY A 149 -8.43 0.77 -1.59
C GLY A 149 -8.40 1.69 -2.81
N VAL A 150 -7.43 1.52 -3.72
CA VAL A 150 -7.38 2.28 -4.99
C VAL A 150 -8.63 2.06 -5.85
N THR A 151 -9.11 0.82 -5.93
CA THR A 151 -10.33 0.48 -6.67
C THR A 151 -11.56 1.14 -6.05
N LEU A 152 -11.66 1.11 -4.72
CA LEU A 152 -12.71 1.75 -3.93
C LEU A 152 -12.71 3.28 -4.08
N ILE A 153 -11.53 3.92 -4.02
CA ILE A 153 -11.38 5.37 -4.23
C ILE A 153 -11.90 5.77 -5.61
N ASN A 154 -11.56 5.00 -6.66
CA ASN A 154 -12.05 5.25 -8.00
C ASN A 154 -13.57 5.05 -8.10
N ALA A 155 -14.12 4.00 -7.48
CA ALA A 155 -15.57 3.78 -7.42
C ALA A 155 -16.30 4.92 -6.70
N THR A 156 -15.77 5.40 -5.57
CA THR A 156 -16.32 6.56 -4.84
C THR A 156 -16.20 7.85 -5.65
N ALA A 157 -15.07 8.10 -6.32
CA ALA A 157 -14.90 9.26 -7.19
C ALA A 157 -15.93 9.28 -8.33
N VAL A 158 -16.18 8.15 -8.99
CA VAL A 158 -17.21 8.03 -10.04
C VAL A 158 -18.62 8.35 -9.53
N SER A 159 -18.92 7.98 -8.28
CA SER A 159 -20.23 8.29 -7.66
C SER A 159 -20.38 9.76 -7.23
N LEU A 160 -19.26 10.46 -7.05
CA LEU A 160 -19.21 11.81 -6.48
C LEU A 160 -19.16 12.90 -7.56
N PHE A 161 -18.53 12.62 -8.70
CA PHE A 161 -18.41 13.55 -9.81
C PHE A 161 -19.53 13.37 -10.86
N PRO A 162 -20.03 14.46 -11.46
CA PRO A 162 -21.06 14.37 -12.48
C PRO A 162 -20.55 13.66 -13.75
N THR A 163 -21.47 13.03 -14.49
CA THR A 163 -21.19 12.15 -15.63
C THR A 163 -20.28 12.77 -16.69
N HIS A 164 -20.33 14.08 -16.86
CA HIS A 164 -19.58 14.81 -17.88
C HIS A 164 -18.10 15.02 -17.53
N VAL A 165 -17.70 14.86 -16.26
CA VAL A 165 -16.32 15.08 -15.78
C VAL A 165 -15.72 13.90 -15.00
N LYS A 166 -16.51 12.86 -14.69
CA LYS A 166 -16.06 11.70 -13.90
C LYS A 166 -14.82 11.00 -14.48
N GLY A 167 -14.73 10.83 -15.80
CA GLY A 167 -13.59 10.15 -16.44
C GLY A 167 -12.31 10.97 -16.42
N MET A 168 -12.42 12.31 -16.46
CA MET A 168 -11.26 13.19 -16.30
C MET A 168 -10.82 13.25 -14.84
N ALA A 169 -11.77 13.26 -13.90
CA ALA A 169 -11.49 13.26 -12.47
C ALA A 169 -10.71 12.01 -12.06
N THR A 170 -11.20 10.81 -12.40
CA THR A 170 -10.55 9.55 -12.02
C THR A 170 -9.19 9.37 -12.67
N SER A 171 -9.04 9.73 -13.94
CA SER A 171 -7.72 9.65 -14.61
C SER A 171 -6.70 10.59 -13.97
N LEU A 172 -7.09 11.81 -13.60
CA LEU A 172 -6.21 12.76 -12.91
C LEU A 172 -5.85 12.29 -11.50
N ILE A 173 -6.82 11.75 -10.73
CA ILE A 173 -6.57 11.13 -9.42
C ILE A 173 -5.54 9.99 -9.54
N ASN A 174 -5.72 9.09 -10.51
CA ASN A 174 -4.80 7.97 -10.73
C ASN A 174 -3.41 8.45 -11.19
N MET A 175 -3.34 9.50 -12.00
CA MET A 175 -2.08 10.08 -12.45
C MET A 175 -1.28 10.68 -11.29
N MET A 176 -1.95 11.41 -10.39
CA MET A 176 -1.33 11.91 -9.15
C MET A 176 -0.90 10.75 -8.24
N GLY A 177 -1.74 9.72 -8.10
CA GLY A 177 -1.43 8.51 -7.35
C GLY A 177 -0.16 7.82 -7.82
N ARG A 178 -0.04 7.59 -9.14
CA ARG A 178 1.15 7.00 -9.75
C ARG A 178 2.39 7.87 -9.57
N PHE A 179 2.28 9.19 -9.76
CA PHE A 179 3.39 10.11 -9.54
C PHE A 179 3.87 10.06 -8.08
N GLY A 180 2.93 10.02 -7.13
CA GLY A 180 3.24 9.84 -5.71
C GLY A 180 4.00 8.55 -5.42
N CYS A 181 3.57 7.43 -6.02
CA CYS A 181 4.28 6.15 -5.94
C CYS A 181 5.71 6.22 -6.47
N PHE A 182 5.97 6.87 -7.62
CA PHE A 182 7.32 7.04 -8.14
C PHE A 182 8.23 7.82 -7.17
N VAL A 183 7.72 8.93 -6.62
CA VAL A 183 8.46 9.74 -5.63
C VAL A 183 8.70 8.94 -4.35
N PHE A 184 7.72 8.16 -3.92
CA PHE A 184 7.84 7.32 -2.73
C PHE A 184 8.88 6.21 -2.93
N ALA A 185 8.83 5.49 -4.05
CA ALA A 185 9.74 4.39 -4.35
C ALA A 185 11.21 4.83 -4.38
N THR A 186 11.50 6.06 -4.86
CA THR A 186 12.86 6.60 -4.86
C THR A 186 13.35 7.01 -3.47
N ILE A 187 12.46 7.57 -2.64
CA ILE A 187 12.79 8.01 -1.28
C ILE A 187 12.88 6.84 -0.30
N MET A 188 12.10 5.77 -0.53
CA MET A 188 11.96 4.66 0.41
C MET A 188 13.26 3.95 0.76
N GLY A 189 14.14 3.73 -0.21
CA GLY A 189 15.44 3.08 0.05
C GLY A 189 16.27 3.83 1.09
N ALA A 190 16.29 5.17 1.02
CA ALA A 190 17.00 6.00 1.99
C ALA A 190 16.31 6.02 3.36
N LEU A 191 14.98 6.04 3.39
CA LEU A 191 14.19 6.06 4.63
C LEU A 191 14.34 4.76 5.43
N VAL A 192 14.29 3.61 4.74
CA VAL A 192 14.46 2.29 5.37
C VAL A 192 15.88 2.13 5.92
N ALA A 193 16.90 2.62 5.21
CA ALA A 193 18.30 2.53 5.63
C ALA A 193 18.58 3.36 6.89
N GLN A 194 17.96 4.53 7.04
CA GLN A 194 18.17 5.39 8.21
C GLN A 194 17.33 4.96 9.41
N ASN A 195 16.02 4.80 9.21
CA ASN A 195 15.06 4.52 10.28
C ASN A 195 13.87 3.70 9.75
N CYS A 196 14.06 2.39 9.66
CA CYS A 196 13.01 1.45 9.30
C CYS A 196 11.73 1.59 10.16
N PRO A 197 11.75 1.61 11.51
CA PRO A 197 10.52 1.62 12.29
C PRO A 197 9.72 2.92 12.10
N VAL A 198 10.41 4.05 11.99
CA VAL A 198 9.79 5.35 11.73
C VAL A 198 9.08 5.36 10.38
N THR A 199 9.71 4.78 9.35
CA THR A 199 9.13 4.69 8.00
C THR A 199 7.82 3.91 8.00
N PHE A 200 7.77 2.75 8.64
CA PHE A 200 6.55 1.96 8.74
C PHE A 200 5.45 2.67 9.56
N TYR A 201 5.79 3.31 10.68
CA TYR A 201 4.81 4.10 11.45
C TYR A 201 4.23 5.27 10.66
N VAL A 202 5.05 5.98 9.88
CA VAL A 202 4.59 7.07 9.02
C VAL A 202 3.63 6.54 7.95
N LEU A 203 3.93 5.38 7.36
CA LEU A 203 3.07 4.76 6.36
C LEU A 203 1.73 4.34 6.94
N SER A 204 1.73 3.59 8.03
CA SER A 204 0.48 3.19 8.69
C SER A 204 -0.31 4.39 9.19
N GLY A 205 0.36 5.39 9.76
CA GLY A 205 -0.26 6.66 10.17
C GLY A 205 -0.93 7.39 9.00
N SER A 206 -0.28 7.43 7.83
CA SER A 206 -0.85 8.03 6.63
C SER A 206 -2.10 7.29 6.14
N LEU A 207 -2.16 5.96 6.25
CA LEU A 207 -3.37 5.17 5.93
C LEU A 207 -4.52 5.47 6.89
N PHE A 208 -4.24 5.62 8.20
CA PHE A 208 -5.27 6.04 9.17
C PHE A 208 -5.77 7.45 8.91
N LEU A 209 -4.87 8.39 8.56
CA LEU A 209 -5.25 9.73 8.16
C LEU A 209 -6.14 9.71 6.92
N CYS A 210 -5.82 8.88 5.91
CA CYS A 210 -6.66 8.68 4.74
C CYS A 210 -8.04 8.11 5.07
N SER A 211 -8.11 7.16 6.00
CA SER A 211 -9.38 6.62 6.50
C SER A 211 -10.21 7.70 7.21
N ALA A 212 -9.60 8.53 8.06
CA ALA A 212 -10.27 9.65 8.72
C ALA A 212 -10.74 10.73 7.73
N LEU A 213 -9.91 11.10 6.76
CA LEU A 213 -10.27 12.04 5.69
C LEU A 213 -11.45 11.52 4.85
N SER A 214 -11.51 10.21 4.64
CA SER A 214 -12.60 9.55 3.93
C SER A 214 -13.95 9.66 4.66
N CYS A 215 -13.97 9.81 5.98
CA CYS A 215 -15.19 10.07 6.74
C CYS A 215 -15.79 11.45 6.48
N PHE A 216 -14.99 12.42 6.01
CA PHE A 216 -15.46 13.76 5.66
C PHE A 216 -16.05 13.85 4.25
N LEU A 217 -15.99 12.78 3.45
CA LEU A 217 -16.62 12.75 2.13
C LEU A 217 -18.15 12.58 2.27
N PRO A 218 -18.93 13.41 1.56
CA PRO A 218 -20.39 13.26 1.50
C PRO A 218 -20.76 12.02 0.72
#